data_AF-A0A929E4V5-F1
#
_entry.id   AF-A0A929E4V5-F1
#
_cell.length_a   1.000
_cell.length_b   1.000
_cell.length_c   1.000
_cell.angle_alpha   90.00
_cell.angle_beta   90.00
_cell.angle_gamma   90.00
#
_symmetry.space_group_name_H-M   'P 1'
#
loop_
_entity.id
_entity.type
_entity.pdbx_description
1 polymer ?
#
loop_
_entity_poly.entity_id
_entity_poly.type
_entity_poly.pdbx_seq_one_letter_code
_entity_poly.pdbx_strand_id
1 'polypeptide(L)' 'RLYGLEKEKQNREKQLRHQSQKDIAWGNQIRSYVFNPYQLAKDHRTNLEVGDIERVMNGDIDIFIDAYLKWLQNQK' A
#
# COMPACT_ATOMS: atom_id res chain seq x y z
N ARG A 1 4.75 -36.75 -0.65
CA ARG A 1 5.70 -36.08 -1.59
C ARG A 1 5.02 -34.98 -2.41
N LEU A 2 3.88 -35.22 -3.07
CA LEU A 2 3.14 -34.20 -3.86
C LEU A 2 2.80 -32.92 -3.08
N TYR A 3 2.33 -33.03 -1.84
CA TYR A 3 2.04 -31.87 -0.98
C TYR A 3 3.26 -30.95 -0.76
N GLY A 4 4.46 -31.52 -0.62
CA GLY A 4 5.69 -30.74 -0.44
C GLY A 4 6.04 -29.92 -1.67
N LEU A 5 5.92 -30.53 -2.86
CA LEU A 5 6.15 -29.86 -4.14
C LEU A 5 5.16 -28.71 -4.38
N GLU A 6 3.88 -28.93 -4.07
CA GLU A 6 2.86 -27.87 -4.20
C GLU A 6 3.12 -26.71 -3.23
N LYS A 7 3.50 -27.02 -1.98
CA LYS A 7 3.87 -26.01 -0.98
C LYS A 7 5.10 -25.21 -1.41
N GLU A 8 6.10 -25.85 -1.99
CA GLU A 8 7.28 -25.18 -2.56
C GLU A 8 6.91 -24.26 -3.73
N LYS A 9 6.04 -24.71 -4.63
CA LYS A 9 5.53 -23.90 -5.74
C LYS A 9 4.82 -22.65 -5.23
N GLN A 10 3.90 -22.79 -4.27
CA GLN A 10 3.22 -21.66 -3.65
C GLN A 10 4.18 -20.70 -2.94
N ASN A 11 5.20 -21.23 -2.26
CA ASN A 11 6.23 -20.42 -1.60
C ASN A 11 7.06 -19.63 -2.62
N ARG A 12 7.43 -20.25 -3.75
CA ARG A 12 8.15 -19.58 -4.83
C ARG A 12 7.33 -18.45 -5.45
N GLU A 13 6.06 -18.69 -5.72
CA GLU A 13 5.14 -17.66 -6.22
C GLU A 13 4.98 -16.50 -5.23
N LYS A 14 4.88 -16.81 -3.92
CA LYS A 14 4.88 -15.78 -2.86
C LYS A 14 6.19 -14.98 -2.89
N GLN A 15 7.35 -15.64 -2.94
CA GLN A 15 8.65 -14.97 -2.98
C GLN A 15 8.80 -14.04 -4.20
N LEU A 16 8.37 -14.48 -5.38
CA LEU A 16 8.39 -13.63 -6.59
C LEU A 16 7.53 -12.36 -6.40
N ARG A 17 6.36 -12.46 -5.76
CA ARG A 17 5.53 -11.29 -5.42
C ARG A 17 6.17 -10.38 -4.37
N HIS A 18 7.01 -10.92 -3.49
CA HIS A 18 7.70 -10.14 -2.46
C HIS A 18 8.94 -9.45 -3.03
N GLN A 19 9.61 -10.03 -4.03
CA GLN A 19 10.76 -9.43 -4.71
C GLN A 19 10.43 -8.10 -5.40
N SER A 20 9.19 -7.89 -5.82
CA SER A 20 8.76 -6.59 -6.37
C SER A 20 8.48 -5.54 -5.29
N GLN A 21 8.47 -5.90 -4.01
CA GLN A 21 8.31 -4.93 -2.92
C GLN A 21 9.63 -4.19 -2.72
N LYS A 22 9.56 -2.87 -2.59
CA LYS A 22 10.72 -2.05 -2.28
C LYS A 22 11.22 -2.32 -0.86
N ASP A 23 12.52 -2.12 -0.65
CA ASP A 23 13.12 -2.24 0.67
C ASP A 23 12.44 -1.32 1.70
N ILE A 24 12.37 -1.77 2.96
CA ILE A 24 11.85 -0.97 4.07
C ILE A 24 12.91 0.05 4.48
N ALA A 25 13.04 1.11 3.69
CA ALA A 25 14.01 2.18 3.88
C ALA A 25 13.31 3.55 3.91
N TRP A 26 13.99 4.54 4.49
CA TRP A 26 13.55 5.93 4.45
C TRP A 26 13.35 6.38 3.00
N GLY A 27 12.19 6.98 2.70
CA GLY A 27 11.82 7.40 1.34
C GLY A 27 11.03 6.38 0.52
N ASN A 28 10.93 5.12 0.96
CA ASN A 28 10.09 4.10 0.29
C ASN A 28 8.64 4.06 0.81
N GLN A 29 8.24 5.01 1.65
CA GLN A 29 6.89 5.12 2.19
C GLN A 29 5.90 5.64 1.14
N ILE A 30 4.74 4.99 1.01
CA ILE A 30 3.69 5.43 0.08
C ILE A 30 2.71 6.43 0.71
N ARG A 31 2.59 6.43 2.04
CA ARG A 31 1.60 7.25 2.75
C ARG A 31 2.12 7.63 4.13
N SER A 32 1.90 8.88 4.50
CA SER A 32 2.17 9.38 5.85
C SER A 32 0.86 9.53 6.62
N TYR A 33 0.87 9.12 7.89
CA TYR A 33 -0.21 9.33 8.84
C TYR A 33 0.34 10.15 10.00
N VAL A 34 -0.11 11.39 10.13
CA VAL A 34 0.34 12.33 11.17
C VAL A 34 -0.82 12.56 12.12
N PHE A 35 -0.72 12.09 13.37
CA PHE A 35 -1.80 12.25 14.36
C PHE A 35 -1.71 13.58 15.12
N ASN A 36 -0.50 14.12 15.29
CA ASN A 36 -0.23 15.37 16.00
C ASN A 36 0.92 16.12 15.30
N PRO A 37 0.90 17.46 15.25
CA PRO A 37 -0.08 18.38 15.85
C PRO A 37 -1.35 18.57 15.02
N TYR A 38 -1.40 18.03 13.80
CA TYR A 38 -2.55 18.02 12.91
C TYR A 38 -2.84 16.59 12.49
N GLN A 39 -4.11 16.23 12.39
CA GLN A 39 -4.54 14.93 11.87
C GLN A 39 -4.53 14.98 10.34
N LEU A 40 -3.61 14.26 9.71
CA LEU A 40 -3.49 14.16 8.26
C LEU A 40 -3.00 12.79 7.77
N ALA A 41 -3.80 12.15 6.92
CA ALA A 41 -3.37 11.02 6.10
C ALA A 41 -3.08 11.51 4.67
N LYS A 42 -1.82 11.37 4.22
CA LYS A 42 -1.36 11.84 2.91
C LYS A 42 -0.74 10.71 2.10
N ASP A 43 -1.31 10.39 0.93
CA ASP A 43 -0.73 9.44 -0.03
C ASP A 43 0.23 10.17 -0.97
N HIS A 44 1.52 9.82 -0.91
CA HIS A 44 2.59 10.48 -1.66
C HIS A 44 2.60 10.11 -3.14
N ARG A 45 1.86 9.07 -3.55
CA ARG A 45 1.78 8.65 -4.95
C ARG A 45 0.77 9.47 -5.73
N THR A 46 -0.37 9.75 -5.09
CA THR A 46 -1.52 10.45 -5.70
C THR A 46 -1.67 11.89 -5.22
N ASN A 47 -0.91 12.30 -4.21
CA ASN A 47 -1.05 13.56 -3.47
C ASN A 47 -2.43 13.75 -2.81
N LEU A 48 -3.21 12.68 -2.63
CA LEU A 48 -4.49 12.74 -1.91
C LEU A 48 -4.25 12.92 -0.41
N GLU A 49 -5.00 13.84 0.19
CA GLU A 49 -4.93 14.19 1.61
C GLU A 49 -6.30 14.04 2.27
N VAL A 50 -6.31 13.49 3.49
CA VAL A 50 -7.52 13.27 4.30
C VAL A 50 -7.25 13.74 5.72
N GLY A 51 -8.02 14.70 6.21
CA GLY A 51 -7.88 15.25 7.57
C GLY A 51 -8.48 14.35 8.65
N ASP A 52 -9.52 13.58 8.33
CA ASP A 52 -10.15 12.65 9.27
C ASP A 52 -9.38 11.33 9.33
N ILE A 53 -8.30 11.31 10.12
CA ILE A 53 -7.47 10.12 10.31
C ILE A 53 -8.25 8.99 10.96
N GLU A 54 -9.07 9.28 11.96
CA GLU A 54 -9.78 8.23 12.71
C GLU A 54 -10.64 7.39 11.77
N ARG A 55 -11.36 8.02 10.84
CA ARG A 55 -12.14 7.32 9.83
C ARG A 55 -11.27 6.43 8.92
N VAL A 56 -10.10 6.93 8.51
CA VAL A 56 -9.15 6.17 7.69
C VAL A 56 -8.59 4.98 8.45
N MET A 57 -8.25 5.15 9.73
CA MET A 57 -7.75 4.07 10.59
C MET A 57 -8.84 3.04 10.91
N ASN A 58 -10.12 3.46 10.91
CA ASN A 58 -11.28 2.59 11.02
C ASN A 58 -11.62 1.85 9.70
N GLY A 59 -10.80 1.99 8.65
CA GLY A 59 -10.88 1.19 7.44
C GLY A 59 -11.42 1.91 6.21
N ASP A 60 -11.74 3.20 6.30
CA ASP A 60 -12.12 4.00 5.13
C ASP A 60 -10.89 4.36 4.27
N ILE A 61 -10.30 3.34 3.64
CA ILE A 61 -9.12 3.46 2.78
C ILE A 61 -9.45 3.39 1.29
N ASP A 62 -10.72 3.11 0.95
CA ASP A 62 -11.19 2.93 -0.44
C ASP A 62 -10.92 4.18 -1.28
N ILE A 63 -11.08 5.37 -0.68
CA ILE A 63 -10.75 6.65 -1.29
C ILE A 63 -9.30 6.71 -1.83
N PHE A 64 -8.35 6.09 -1.15
CA PHE A 64 -6.97 6.06 -1.61
C PHE A 64 -6.73 4.99 -2.67
N ILE A 65 -7.45 3.87 -2.60
CA ILE A 65 -7.39 2.80 -3.60
C ILE A 65 -7.88 3.34 -4.93
N ASP A 66 -9.07 3.95 -4.94
CA ASP A 66 -9.68 4.56 -6.12
C ASP A 66 -8.81 5.66 -6.71
N ALA A 67 -8.26 6.54 -5.86
CA ALA A 67 -7.35 7.59 -6.30
C ALA A 67 -6.09 7.01 -6.97
N TYR A 68 -5.54 5.92 -6.43
CA TYR A 68 -4.37 5.26 -6.99
C TYR A 68 -4.68 4.59 -8.34
N LEU A 69 -5.82 3.92 -8.46
CA LEU A 69 -6.24 3.29 -9.72
C LEU A 69 -6.47 4.33 -10.83
N LYS A 70 -7.12 5.46 -10.50
CA LYS A 70 -7.29 6.59 -11.42
C LYS A 70 -5.95 7.21 -11.82
N TRP A 71 -5.06 7.41 -10.85
CA TRP A 71 -3.71 7.92 -11.11
C TRP A 71 -2.94 7.00 -12.05
N LEU A 72 -2.95 5.68 -11.81
CA LEU A 72 -2.32 4.68 -12.69
C LEU A 72 -2.90 4.71 -14.12
N GLN A 73 -4.22 4.87 -14.25
CA GLN A 73 -4.86 4.98 -15.56
C GLN A 73 -4.38 6.21 -16.32
N ASN A 74 -4.21 7.34 -15.64
CA ASN A 74 -3.75 8.60 -16.25
C ASN A 74 -2.25 8.63 -16.59
N GLN A 75 -1.46 7.68 -16.08
CA GLN A 75 -0.02 7.55 -16.38
C GLN A 75 0.26 6.65 -17.60
N LYS A 76 -0.78 6.05 -18.19
CA LYS A 76 -0.71 5.32 -19.46
C LYS A 76 -0.91 6.27 -20.63
#